data_AF-A0A369K584-F1
#
_entry.id   AF-A0A369K584-F1
#
_cell.length_a   1.000
_cell.length_b   1.000
_cell.length_c   1.000
_cell.angle_alpha   90.00
_cell.angle_beta   90.00
_cell.angle_gamma   90.00
#
_symmetry.space_group_name_H-M   'P 1'
#
loop_
_entity.id
_entity.type
_entity.pdbx_description
1 polymer ?
#
loop_
_entity_poly.entity_id
_entity_poly.type
_entity_poly.pdbx_seq_one_letter_code
_entity_poly.pdbx_strand_id
1 'polypeptide(L)'
;MLRTLLTPLRARFDLSPKTPTTPLPPAHDDNDIAPEDFARDVMIELMRNSVENLKLAEDTRTKIQVLAEVHRILLQDAHTKDVFRELDGFLVLMSMLSNIQDRSHTFVVETKEAGAVRDRESTRLIFMNLSEAMNNIYRMQNIFRLWLATHH
;
A
#
# COMPACT_ATOMS: atom_id res chain seq x y z
N MET A 1 29.21 -13.22 46.79
CA MET A 1 27.82 -12.87 47.15
C MET A 1 27.77 -11.39 47.49
N LEU A 2 27.34 -10.60 46.48
CA LEU A 2 26.73 -9.27 46.50
C LEU A 2 26.95 -8.41 47.75
N ARG A 3 27.70 -7.29 47.65
CA ARG A 3 27.37 -5.93 48.16
C ARG A 3 28.28 -4.85 47.55
N THR A 4 28.45 -4.84 46.22
CA THR A 4 28.93 -3.67 45.46
C THR A 4 27.77 -2.72 45.19
N LEU A 5 27.12 -2.23 46.25
CA LEU A 5 26.03 -1.27 46.13
C LEU A 5 26.15 -0.22 47.23
N LEU A 6 26.15 1.03 46.77
CA LEU A 6 25.92 2.28 47.49
C LEU A 6 27.17 3.00 47.99
N THR A 7 27.72 3.86 47.11
CA THR A 7 28.06 5.21 47.54
C THR A 7 27.75 6.19 46.39
N PRO A 8 26.84 7.16 46.57
CA PRO A 8 26.52 8.13 45.54
C PRO A 8 27.55 9.26 45.55
N LEU A 9 28.40 9.35 44.53
CA LEU A 9 29.26 10.51 44.32
C LEU A 9 28.47 11.62 43.63
N ARG A 10 27.73 12.36 44.45
CA ARG A 10 27.17 13.67 44.13
C ARG A 10 28.34 14.67 44.08
N ALA A 11 28.92 14.90 42.92
CA ALA A 11 29.85 16.01 42.70
C ALA A 11 29.16 17.10 41.88
N ARG A 12 28.87 18.21 42.56
CA ARG A 12 28.27 19.42 42.00
C ARG A 12 29.30 20.15 41.16
N PHE A 13 28.99 20.40 39.89
CA PHE A 13 29.59 21.50 39.15
C PHE A 13 28.70 22.73 39.33
N ASP A 14 29.07 23.58 40.27
CA ASP A 14 28.63 24.97 40.32
C ASP A 14 29.45 25.77 39.30
N LEU A 15 28.79 26.58 38.46
CA LEU A 15 29.04 28.03 38.24
C LEU A 15 28.27 28.55 37.00
N SER A 16 27.33 29.46 37.28
CA SER A 16 26.36 30.21 36.45
C SER A 16 27.00 31.05 35.32
N PRO A 17 26.28 31.44 34.23
CA PRO A 17 25.34 32.58 34.33
C PRO A 17 24.01 32.39 33.58
N LYS A 18 22.94 32.89 34.21
CA LYS A 18 21.57 33.02 33.67
C LYS A 18 21.56 33.65 32.27
N THR A 19 21.05 32.92 31.28
CA THR A 19 20.57 33.46 30.00
C THR A 19 19.04 33.56 30.02
N PRO A 20 18.44 34.56 29.34
CA PRO A 20 17.00 34.84 29.43
C PRO A 20 16.20 33.70 28.80
N THR A 21 15.17 33.25 29.50
CA THR A 21 14.13 32.36 29.01
C THR A 21 13.50 32.92 27.74
N THR A 22 13.96 32.47 26.58
CA THR A 22 13.14 32.47 25.37
C THR A 22 12.17 31.30 25.53
N PRO A 23 10.84 31.48 25.36
CA PRO A 23 9.94 30.35 25.32
C PRO A 23 10.36 29.50 24.12
N LEU A 24 10.90 28.32 24.40
CA LEU A 24 11.00 27.28 23.39
C LEU A 24 9.56 27.04 22.90
N PRO A 25 9.27 27.07 21.58
CA PRO A 25 8.00 26.55 21.10
C PRO A 25 7.84 25.14 21.69
N PRO A 26 6.62 24.70 22.07
CA PRO A 26 6.45 23.38 22.66
C PRO A 26 7.15 22.40 21.74
N ALA A 27 8.12 21.65 22.28
CA ALA A 27 8.64 20.49 21.61
C ALA A 27 7.40 19.68 21.25
N HIS A 28 7.09 19.59 19.97
CA HIS A 28 6.14 18.59 19.51
C HIS A 28 6.69 17.28 20.06
N ASP A 29 5.87 16.62 20.87
CA ASP A 29 6.23 15.39 21.54
C ASP A 29 6.36 14.31 20.46
N ASP A 30 7.53 14.23 19.83
CA ASP A 30 7.89 13.20 18.85
C ASP A 30 7.88 11.78 19.48
N ASN A 31 7.55 11.67 20.77
CA ASN A 31 7.53 10.43 21.55
C ASN A 31 6.14 9.79 21.73
N ASP A 32 5.05 10.38 21.23
CA ASP A 32 3.68 9.86 21.41
C ASP A 32 3.04 9.36 20.09
N ILE A 33 3.83 8.87 19.13
CA ILE A 33 3.27 8.11 18.00
C ILE A 33 2.80 6.76 18.56
N ALA A 34 1.47 6.59 18.62
CA ALA A 34 0.88 5.31 18.98
C ALA A 34 1.36 4.22 17.99
N PRO A 35 1.74 3.02 18.46
CA PRO A 35 2.18 1.93 17.59
C PRO A 35 1.21 1.61 16.44
N GLU A 36 -0.08 1.85 16.65
CA GLU A 36 -1.14 1.68 15.67
C GLU A 36 -1.07 2.69 14.52
N ASP A 37 -0.70 3.93 14.80
CA ASP A 37 -0.55 4.97 13.77
C ASP A 37 0.70 4.71 12.93
N PHE A 38 1.81 4.29 13.56
CA PHE A 38 2.99 3.84 12.83
C PHE A 38 2.68 2.65 11.89
N ALA A 39 1.92 1.66 12.37
CA ALA A 39 1.52 0.53 11.54
C ALA A 39 0.66 0.97 10.34
N ARG A 40 -0.24 1.95 10.54
CA ARG A 40 -1.04 2.53 9.45
C ARG A 40 -0.16 3.23 8.42
N ASP A 41 0.78 4.06 8.86
CA ASP A 41 1.66 4.81 7.97
C ASP A 41 2.54 3.87 7.14
N VAL A 42 3.08 2.81 7.75
CA VAL A 42 3.81 1.76 7.02
C VAL A 42 2.93 1.11 5.96
N MET A 43 1.67 0.80 6.29
CA MET A 43 0.75 0.18 5.35
C MET A 43 0.36 1.09 4.18
N ILE A 44 0.21 2.40 4.43
CA ILE A 44 0.01 3.42 3.40
C ILE A 44 1.22 3.47 2.48
N GLU A 45 2.42 3.50 3.04
CA GLU A 45 3.67 3.57 2.28
C GLU A 45 3.90 2.29 1.45
N LEU A 46 3.58 1.11 2.01
CA LEU A 46 3.59 -0.15 1.26
C LEU A 46 2.61 -0.10 0.10
N MET A 47 1.38 0.40 0.30
CA MET A 47 0.42 0.56 -0.80
C MET A 47 0.96 1.50 -1.89
N ARG A 48 1.54 2.64 -1.50
CA ARG A 48 2.15 3.60 -2.44
C ARG A 48 3.21 2.92 -3.30
N ASN A 49 4.16 2.25 -2.64
CA ASN A 49 5.25 1.56 -3.32
C ASN A 49 4.75 0.42 -4.22
N SER A 50 3.78 -0.38 -3.76
CA SER A 50 3.23 -1.46 -4.56
C SER A 50 2.48 -0.95 -5.79
N VAL A 51 1.73 0.15 -5.72
CA VAL A 51 1.04 0.73 -6.88
C VAL A 51 2.04 1.33 -7.87
N GLU A 52 3.07 2.04 -7.41
CA GLU A 52 4.12 2.56 -8.29
C GLU A 52 4.92 1.43 -8.95
N ASN A 53 5.26 0.38 -8.20
CA ASN A 53 5.87 -0.83 -8.76
C ASN A 53 4.97 -1.51 -9.79
N LEU A 54 3.65 -1.49 -9.59
CA LEU A 54 2.70 -2.06 -10.53
C LEU A 54 2.68 -1.29 -11.87
N LYS A 55 2.83 0.03 -11.83
CA LYS A 55 2.95 0.90 -13.00
C LYS A 55 4.25 0.66 -13.76
N LEU A 56 5.35 0.46 -13.03
CA LEU A 56 6.69 0.27 -13.60
C LEU A 56 6.97 -1.15 -14.08
N ALA A 57 6.23 -2.15 -13.56
CA ALA A 57 6.42 -3.54 -13.97
C ALA A 57 6.14 -3.72 -15.46
N GLU A 58 7.09 -4.28 -16.20
CA GLU A 58 6.93 -4.56 -17.63
C GLU A 58 6.46 -6.00 -17.87
N ASP A 59 7.06 -6.95 -17.15
CA ASP A 59 6.83 -8.38 -17.34
C ASP A 59 5.62 -8.91 -16.58
N THR A 60 4.91 -9.87 -17.18
CA THR A 60 3.66 -10.43 -16.63
C THR A 60 3.89 -11.13 -15.28
N ARG A 61 5.08 -11.70 -15.03
CA ARG A 61 5.35 -12.42 -13.77
C ARG A 61 5.46 -11.44 -12.61
N THR A 62 6.23 -10.38 -12.77
CA THR A 62 6.35 -9.31 -11.78
C THR A 62 5.01 -8.63 -11.56
N LYS A 63 4.24 -8.36 -12.62
CA LYS A 63 2.86 -7.84 -12.50
C LYS A 63 1.97 -8.71 -11.61
N ILE A 64 2.00 -10.03 -11.79
CA ILE A 64 1.23 -10.97 -10.95
C ILE A 64 1.69 -10.90 -9.48
N GLN A 65 2.99 -10.84 -9.23
CA GLN A 65 3.53 -10.74 -7.87
C GLN A 65 3.10 -9.45 -7.18
N VAL A 66 3.22 -8.31 -7.87
CA VAL A 66 2.82 -7.02 -7.34
C VAL A 66 1.29 -6.95 -7.16
N LEU A 67 0.49 -7.50 -8.09
CA LEU A 67 -0.97 -7.59 -7.95
C LEU A 67 -1.39 -8.40 -6.71
N ALA A 68 -0.68 -9.48 -6.40
CA ALA A 68 -0.93 -10.28 -5.20
C ALA A 68 -0.56 -9.50 -3.92
N GLU A 69 0.52 -8.71 -3.96
CA GLU A 69 0.91 -7.84 -2.86
C GLU A 69 -0.12 -6.74 -2.63
N VAL A 70 -0.52 -6.00 -3.67
CA VAL A 70 -1.57 -4.98 -3.61
C VAL A 70 -2.84 -5.58 -3.00
N HIS A 71 -3.23 -6.78 -3.42
CA HIS A 71 -4.41 -7.44 -2.88
C HIS A 71 -4.28 -7.72 -1.39
N ARG A 72 -3.13 -8.24 -0.97
CA ARG A 72 -2.84 -8.50 0.45
C ARG A 72 -2.95 -7.22 1.26
N ILE A 73 -2.41 -6.10 0.77
CA ILE A 73 -2.41 -4.80 1.46
C ILE A 73 -3.85 -4.25 1.55
N LEU A 74 -4.63 -4.31 0.46
CA LEU A 74 -6.04 -3.86 0.41
C LEU A 74 -6.93 -4.53 1.47
N LEU A 75 -6.61 -5.78 1.85
CA LEU A 75 -7.36 -6.53 2.86
C LEU A 75 -7.02 -6.15 4.30
N GLN A 76 -5.89 -5.48 4.55
CA GLN A 76 -5.41 -5.25 5.92
C GLN A 76 -6.05 -4.02 6.56
N ASP A 77 -6.21 -2.93 5.80
CA ASP A 77 -6.69 -1.66 6.35
C ASP A 77 -7.50 -0.86 5.32
N ALA A 78 -8.58 -0.21 5.76
CA ALA A 78 -9.50 0.51 4.89
C ALA A 78 -8.85 1.75 4.23
N HIS A 79 -7.93 2.44 4.90
CA HIS A 79 -7.25 3.62 4.37
C HIS A 79 -6.35 3.28 3.17
N THR A 80 -5.80 2.07 3.13
CA THR A 80 -5.01 1.62 1.96
C THR A 80 -5.84 1.57 0.69
N LYS A 81 -7.16 1.39 0.81
CA LYS A 81 -8.09 1.44 -0.33
C LYS A 81 -8.25 2.85 -0.88
N ASP A 82 -8.25 3.87 -0.02
CA ASP A 82 -8.26 5.28 -0.46
C ASP A 82 -6.96 5.61 -1.19
N VAL A 83 -5.81 5.23 -0.63
CA VAL A 83 -4.49 5.43 -1.25
C VAL A 83 -4.40 4.75 -2.61
N PHE A 84 -4.86 3.50 -2.73
CA PHE A 84 -4.91 2.78 -4.00
C PHE A 84 -5.71 3.55 -5.06
N ARG A 85 -6.82 4.19 -4.67
CA ARG A 85 -7.67 4.98 -5.57
C ARG A 85 -7.03 6.30 -5.97
N GLU A 86 -6.41 6.99 -5.02
CA GLU A 86 -5.70 8.25 -5.24
C GLU A 86 -4.52 8.09 -6.20
N LEU A 87 -3.87 6.93 -6.22
CA LEU A 87 -2.74 6.62 -7.09
C LEU A 87 -3.13 6.04 -8.44
N ASP A 88 -4.36 6.29 -8.90
CA ASP A 88 -4.89 5.79 -10.17
C ASP A 88 -4.95 4.25 -10.27
N GLY A 89 -5.04 3.54 -9.15
CA GLY A 89 -4.99 2.07 -9.12
C GLY A 89 -6.03 1.42 -10.04
N PHE A 90 -7.23 2.00 -10.15
CA PHE A 90 -8.24 1.52 -11.10
C PHE A 90 -7.81 1.62 -12.56
N LEU A 91 -7.21 2.73 -12.96
CA LEU A 91 -6.74 2.93 -14.33
C LEU A 91 -5.61 1.97 -14.68
N VAL A 92 -4.70 1.73 -13.72
CA VAL A 92 -3.62 0.74 -13.87
C VAL A 92 -4.20 -0.65 -14.10
N LEU A 93 -5.18 -1.08 -13.30
CA LEU A 93 -5.84 -2.38 -13.46
C LEU A 93 -6.57 -2.51 -14.80
N MET A 94 -7.25 -1.46 -15.27
CA MET A 94 -7.94 -1.46 -16.56
C MET A 94 -6.95 -1.51 -17.74
N SER A 95 -5.86 -0.75 -17.66
CA SER A 95 -4.78 -0.80 -18.66
C SER A 95 -4.19 -2.21 -18.75
N MET A 96 -3.98 -2.88 -17.61
CA MET A 96 -3.52 -4.27 -17.60
C MET A 96 -4.52 -5.24 -18.24
N LEU A 97 -5.82 -5.12 -17.94
CA LEU A 97 -6.85 -5.95 -18.57
C LEU A 97 -6.88 -5.78 -20.09
N SER A 98 -6.79 -4.53 -20.58
CA SER A 98 -6.75 -4.24 -22.02
C SER A 98 -5.55 -4.91 -22.68
N ASN A 99 -4.37 -4.82 -22.06
CA ASN A 99 -3.15 -5.45 -22.57
C ASN A 99 -3.24 -6.99 -22.63
N ILE A 100 -3.98 -7.63 -21.71
CA ILE A 100 -4.21 -9.08 -21.73
C ILE A 100 -5.15 -9.45 -22.89
N GLN A 101 -6.21 -8.65 -23.11
CA GLN A 101 -7.15 -8.87 -24.21
C GLN A 101 -6.47 -8.75 -25.58
N ASP A 102 -5.64 -7.72 -25.80
CA ASP A 102 -4.92 -7.53 -27.06
C ASP A 102 -3.98 -8.71 -27.40
N ARG A 103 -3.33 -9.30 -26.39
CA ARG A 103 -2.47 -10.48 -26.56
C ARG A 103 -3.25 -11.73 -26.93
N SER A 104 -4.47 -11.87 -26.44
CA SER A 104 -5.34 -13.01 -26.75
C SER A 104 -5.75 -13.05 -28.23
N HIS A 105 -5.81 -11.89 -28.89
CA HIS A 105 -6.16 -11.77 -30.31
C HIS A 105 -4.98 -11.92 -31.28
N THR A 106 -3.72 -11.82 -30.80
CA THR A 106 -2.54 -11.67 -31.68
C THR A 106 -1.57 -12.87 -31.76
N PHE A 107 -1.68 -13.91 -30.92
CA PHE A 107 -0.62 -14.95 -30.82
C PHE A 107 -0.92 -16.35 -31.45
N VAL A 108 0.04 -16.78 -32.29
CA VAL A 108 0.20 -18.09 -32.96
C VAL A 108 0.62 -19.19 -31.96
N VAL A 109 0.38 -20.45 -32.33
CA VAL A 109 -0.03 -21.61 -31.50
C VAL A 109 0.98 -22.17 -30.47
N GLU A 110 2.29 -21.94 -30.54
CA GLU A 110 3.25 -22.84 -29.87
C GLU A 110 3.67 -22.50 -28.42
N THR A 111 3.34 -21.33 -27.87
CA THR A 111 3.68 -20.97 -26.45
C THR A 111 2.43 -20.69 -25.60
N LYS A 112 1.28 -21.23 -26.01
CA LYS A 112 -0.05 -20.83 -25.50
C LYS A 112 -0.32 -21.21 -24.05
N GLU A 113 0.06 -22.39 -23.58
CA GLU A 113 -0.43 -22.88 -22.28
C GLU A 113 0.14 -22.09 -21.08
N ALA A 114 1.47 -21.94 -21.00
CA ALA A 114 2.09 -21.20 -19.91
C ALA A 114 1.76 -19.70 -19.93
N GLY A 115 1.56 -19.12 -21.13
CA GLY A 115 1.08 -17.75 -21.31
C GLY A 115 -0.35 -17.59 -20.81
N ALA A 116 -1.27 -18.45 -21.29
CA ALA A 116 -2.68 -18.41 -20.93
C ALA A 116 -2.93 -18.64 -19.43
N VAL A 117 -2.13 -19.49 -18.77
CA VAL A 117 -2.22 -19.68 -17.31
C VAL A 117 -1.87 -18.40 -16.57
N ARG A 118 -0.80 -17.69 -16.99
CA ARG A 118 -0.42 -16.41 -16.39
C ARG A 118 -1.44 -15.32 -16.66
N ASP A 119 -1.98 -15.26 -17.87
CA ASP A 119 -3.01 -14.28 -18.24
C ASP A 119 -4.30 -14.47 -17.43
N ARG A 120 -4.72 -15.73 -17.21
CA ARG A 120 -5.86 -16.07 -16.34
C ARG A 120 -5.60 -15.65 -14.89
N GLU A 121 -4.42 -15.95 -14.37
CA GLU A 121 -4.08 -15.59 -12.99
C GLU A 121 -4.02 -14.07 -12.79
N SER A 122 -3.40 -13.36 -13.74
CA SER A 122 -3.39 -11.90 -13.74
C SER A 122 -4.80 -11.33 -13.79
N THR A 123 -5.65 -11.85 -14.67
CA THR A 123 -7.07 -11.46 -14.78
C THR A 123 -7.80 -11.69 -13.44
N ARG A 124 -7.63 -12.87 -12.84
CA ARG A 124 -8.23 -13.21 -11.54
C ARG A 124 -7.83 -12.22 -10.45
N LEU A 125 -6.53 -11.96 -10.33
CA LEU A 125 -6.02 -11.00 -9.34
C LEU A 125 -6.52 -9.58 -9.62
N ILE A 126 -6.58 -9.15 -10.87
CA ILE A 126 -7.14 -7.82 -11.21
C ILE A 126 -8.59 -7.72 -10.72
N PHE A 127 -9.43 -8.72 -11.00
CA PHE A 127 -10.82 -8.69 -10.52
C PHE A 127 -10.93 -8.74 -8.99
N MET A 128 -10.07 -9.50 -8.31
CA MET A 128 -10.03 -9.51 -6.83
C MET A 128 -9.65 -8.14 -6.27
N ASN A 129 -8.61 -7.51 -6.82
CA ASN A 129 -8.20 -6.16 -6.43
C ASN A 129 -9.29 -5.12 -6.72
N LEU A 130 -9.93 -5.17 -7.90
CA LEU A 130 -11.06 -4.31 -8.24
C LEU A 130 -12.20 -4.46 -7.23
N SER A 131 -12.63 -5.70 -6.98
CA SER A 131 -13.71 -5.99 -6.03
C SER A 131 -13.39 -5.46 -4.64
N GLU A 132 -12.17 -5.65 -4.16
CA GLU A 132 -11.78 -5.23 -2.81
C GLU A 132 -11.61 -3.71 -2.70
N ALA A 133 -11.00 -3.08 -3.69
CA ALA A 133 -10.88 -1.62 -3.76
C ALA A 133 -12.25 -0.94 -3.91
N MET A 134 -13.22 -1.62 -4.53
CA MET A 134 -14.62 -1.18 -4.61
C MET A 134 -15.44 -1.48 -3.37
N ASN A 135 -14.99 -2.39 -2.51
CA ASN A 135 -15.67 -2.71 -1.28
C ASN A 135 -15.61 -1.50 -0.36
N ASN A 136 -16.73 -1.16 0.28
CA ASN A 136 -16.97 0.09 1.03
C ASN A 136 -17.23 1.36 0.18
N ILE A 137 -17.23 1.28 -1.16
CA ILE A 137 -17.70 2.37 -2.03
C ILE A 137 -19.22 2.34 -2.17
N TYR A 138 -19.96 2.64 -1.10
CA TYR A 138 -21.43 2.75 -1.15
C TYR A 138 -21.93 3.86 -2.11
N ARG A 139 -21.06 4.67 -2.73
CA ARG A 139 -21.42 5.63 -3.79
C ARG A 139 -21.24 5.14 -5.23
N MET A 140 -20.61 3.98 -5.48
CA MET A 140 -20.22 3.55 -6.85
C MET A 140 -20.80 2.19 -7.27
N GLN A 141 -21.65 1.56 -6.45
CA GLN A 141 -22.40 0.35 -6.80
C GLN A 141 -23.36 0.57 -8.00
N ASN A 142 -23.86 1.79 -8.19
CA ASN A 142 -24.78 2.09 -9.28
C ASN A 142 -24.11 2.11 -10.65
N ILE A 143 -22.84 2.51 -10.74
CA ILE A 143 -22.12 2.60 -12.03
C ILE A 143 -21.76 1.20 -12.55
N PHE A 144 -21.33 0.30 -11.68
CA PHE A 144 -20.98 -1.07 -12.07
C PHE A 144 -22.21 -1.93 -12.39
N ARG A 145 -23.32 -1.74 -11.65
CA ARG A 145 -24.62 -2.34 -12.01
C ARG A 145 -25.13 -1.82 -13.36
N LEU A 146 -24.95 -0.53 -13.66
CA LEU A 146 -25.34 0.04 -14.95
C LEU A 146 -24.48 -0.51 -16.10
N TRP A 147 -23.19 -0.72 -15.88
CA TRP A 147 -22.28 -1.33 -16.86
C TRP A 147 -22.62 -2.80 -17.15
N LEU A 148 -22.89 -3.60 -16.10
CA LEU A 148 -23.35 -4.99 -16.25
C LEU A 148 -24.71 -5.10 -16.95
N ALA A 149 -25.59 -4.11 -16.77
CA ALA A 149 -26.89 -4.06 -17.42
C ALA A 149 -26.87 -3.56 -18.88
N THR A 150 -25.79 -2.91 -19.32
CA THR A 150 -25.65 -2.36 -20.69
C THR A 150 -24.86 -3.24 -21.63
N HIS A 151 -24.20 -4.29 -21.13
CA HIS A 151 -23.41 -5.24 -21.93
C HIS A 151 -24.04 -6.64 -21.97
N HIS A 152 -25.36 -6.72 -21.97
CA HIS A 152 -26.12 -7.96 -22.08
C HIS A 152 -27.20 -7.92 -23.17
#